data_AF-A0A432U569-F1
#
_entry.id   AF-A0A432U569-F1
#
_cell.length_a   1.000
_cell.length_b   1.000
_cell.length_c   1.000
_cell.angle_alpha   90.00
_cell.angle_beta   90.00
_cell.angle_gamma   90.00
#
_symmetry.space_group_name_H-M   'P 1'
#
loop_
_entity.id
_entity.type
_entity.pdbx_description
1 polymer ?
#
loop_
_entity_poly.entity_id
_entity_poly.type
_entity_poly.pdbx_seq_one_letter_code
_entity_poly.pdbx_strand_id
1 'polypeptide(L)'
;MNTVGDYLKSGAIDIAPLLSLVLGKSNTELYVQNDYALDDKQQRQLLNFIQQREQGVPFAYLSGKKGFYHLDFKVTKDTLIPRPETEL
;
A
#
# COMPACT_ATOMS: atom_id res chain seq x y z
N MET A 1 -6.12 20.03 3.47
CA MET A 1 -5.07 19.02 3.22
C MET A 1 -5.19 17.99 4.31
N ASN A 2 -5.39 16.73 3.96
CA ASN A 2 -5.42 15.65 4.95
C ASN A 2 -3.97 15.22 5.26
N THR A 3 -3.69 14.99 6.54
CA THR A 3 -2.37 14.51 6.98
C THR A 3 -2.31 12.99 6.95
N VAL A 4 -1.09 12.43 6.99
CA VAL A 4 -0.86 11.00 7.17
C VAL A 4 -1.61 10.49 8.42
N GLY A 5 -1.59 11.25 9.51
CA GLY A 5 -2.29 10.92 10.74
C GLY A 5 -3.81 10.81 10.59
N ASP A 6 -4.43 11.70 9.80
CA ASP A 6 -5.87 11.64 9.52
C ASP A 6 -6.25 10.33 8.81
N TYR A 7 -5.45 9.93 7.83
CA TYR A 7 -5.66 8.67 7.11
C TYR A 7 -5.42 7.45 7.99
N LEU A 8 -4.37 7.46 8.82
CA LEU A 8 -4.07 6.34 9.73
C LEU A 8 -5.17 6.16 10.79
N LYS A 9 -5.79 7.25 11.26
CA LYS A 9 -6.90 7.22 12.23
C LYS A 9 -8.23 6.73 11.64
N SER A 10 -8.38 6.74 10.32
CA SER A 10 -9.62 6.31 9.66
C SER A 10 -9.97 4.83 9.90
N GLY A 11 -8.99 4.01 10.30
CA GLY A 11 -9.18 2.57 10.51
C GLY A 11 -9.41 1.77 9.23
N ALA A 12 -9.25 2.39 8.06
CA ALA A 12 -9.39 1.71 6.78
C ALA A 12 -8.32 0.60 6.64
N ILE A 13 -8.79 -0.60 6.28
CA ILE A 13 -7.93 -1.75 6.01
C ILE A 13 -6.99 -1.39 4.85
N ASP A 14 -5.71 -1.73 4.98
CA ASP A 14 -4.63 -1.41 4.04
C ASP A 14 -4.24 0.07 3.88
N ILE A 15 -4.79 1.01 4.67
CA ILE A 15 -4.45 2.44 4.48
C ILE A 15 -2.96 2.75 4.71
N ALA A 16 -2.36 2.16 5.74
CA ALA A 16 -0.94 2.33 6.05
C ALA A 16 -0.03 1.81 4.91
N PRO A 17 -0.19 0.56 4.41
CA PRO A 17 0.63 0.10 3.29
C PRO A 17 0.36 0.85 1.97
N LEU A 18 -0.85 1.38 1.74
CA LEU A 18 -1.12 2.25 0.59
C LEU A 18 -0.41 3.60 0.71
N LEU A 19 -0.42 4.23 1.88
CA LEU A 19 0.35 5.46 2.15
C LEU A 19 1.84 5.23 2.00
N SER A 20 2.34 4.09 2.48
CA SER A 20 3.74 3.67 2.33
C SER A 20 4.13 3.60 0.85
N LEU A 21 3.26 3.03 0.01
CA LEU A 21 3.47 2.94 -1.43
C LEU A 21 3.46 4.32 -2.13
N VAL A 22 2.57 5.24 -1.71
CA VAL A 22 2.48 6.59 -2.28
C VAL A 22 3.70 7.44 -1.89
N LEU A 23 4.13 7.35 -0.63
CA LEU A 23 5.18 8.21 -0.08
C LEU A 23 6.58 7.60 -0.20
N GLY A 24 6.70 6.31 -0.55
CA GLY A 24 7.97 5.59 -0.59
C GLY A 24 8.63 5.44 0.78
N LYS A 25 7.83 5.40 1.85
CA LYS A 25 8.27 5.38 3.25
C LYS A 25 7.86 4.08 3.92
N SER A 26 8.65 3.61 4.89
CA SER A 26 8.25 2.47 5.73
C SER A 26 7.05 2.82 6.63
N ASN A 27 6.33 1.81 7.13
CA ASN A 27 5.23 2.03 8.06
C ASN A 27 5.68 2.82 9.30
N THR A 28 6.86 2.53 9.84
CA THR A 28 7.43 3.26 10.99
C THR A 28 7.60 4.74 10.69
N GLU A 29 8.12 5.09 9.51
CA GLU A 29 8.29 6.49 9.10
C GLU A 29 6.96 7.23 8.96
N LEU A 30 5.89 6.54 8.54
CA LEU A 30 4.55 7.15 8.49
C LEU A 30 4.04 7.54 9.88
N TYR A 31 4.26 6.71 10.89
CA TYR A 31 3.87 7.03 12.26
C TYR A 31 4.72 8.14 12.87
N VAL A 32 6.03 8.18 12.57
CA VAL A 32 6.92 9.26 12.99
C VAL A 32 6.51 10.59 12.33
N GLN A 33 6.09 10.55 11.07
CA GLN A 33 5.72 11.74 10.28
C GLN A 33 4.21 11.86 10.08
N ASN A 34 3.41 11.61 11.13
CA ASN A 34 1.95 11.63 10.99
C ASN A 34 1.42 13.02 10.59
N ASP A 35 2.10 14.11 10.98
CA ASP A 35 1.70 15.48 10.63
C ASP A 35 1.99 15.87 9.17
N TYR A 36 2.59 14.95 8.38
CA TYR A 36 2.88 15.20 6.98
C TYR A 36 1.58 15.35 6.17
N ALA A 37 1.39 16.54 5.58
CA ALA A 37 0.29 16.82 4.67
C ALA A 37 0.59 16.30 3.27
N LEU A 38 -0.34 15.54 2.69
CA LEU A 38 -0.22 15.07 1.31
C LEU A 38 -0.44 16.23 0.34
N ASP A 39 0.38 16.30 -0.71
CA ASP A 39 0.12 17.18 -1.85
C ASP A 39 -0.98 16.62 -2.76
N ASP A 40 -1.47 17.42 -3.70
CA ASP A 40 -2.56 17.03 -4.60
C ASP A 40 -2.23 15.81 -5.46
N LYS A 41 -0.95 15.61 -5.82
CA LYS A 41 -0.51 14.48 -6.64
C LYS A 41 -0.53 13.19 -5.80
N GLN A 42 0.00 13.25 -4.59
CA GLN A 42 0.01 12.15 -3.63
C GLN A 42 -1.42 11.76 -3.24
N GLN A 43 -2.29 12.75 -2.99
CA GLN A 43 -3.69 12.50 -2.68
C GLN A 43 -4.42 11.82 -3.85
N ARG A 44 -4.22 12.29 -5.10
CA ARG A 44 -4.78 11.61 -6.28
C ARG A 44 -4.27 10.19 -6.44
N GLN A 45 -2.98 9.95 -6.20
CA GLN A 45 -2.38 8.62 -6.29
C GLN A 45 -2.96 7.68 -5.22
N LEU A 46 -3.12 8.16 -3.98
CA LEU A 46 -3.74 7.42 -2.89
C LEU A 46 -5.19 7.03 -3.24
N LEU A 47 -5.99 7.99 -3.71
CA LEU A 47 -7.38 7.74 -4.12
C LEU A 47 -7.47 6.70 -5.24
N ASN A 48 -6.57 6.76 -6.23
CA ASN A 48 -6.51 5.76 -7.30
C ASN A 48 -6.17 4.35 -6.78
N PHE A 49 -5.30 4.23 -5.77
CA PHE A 49 -5.04 2.92 -5.16
C PHE A 49 -6.22 2.43 -4.33
N ILE A 50 -6.88 3.31 -3.57
CA ILE A 50 -8.09 2.98 -2.82
C ILE A 50 -9.17 2.44 -3.77
N GLN A 51 -9.44 3.15 -4.86
CA GLN A 51 -10.43 2.72 -5.86
C GLN A 51 -10.08 1.34 -6.46
N GLN A 52 -8.80 1.07 -6.73
CA GLN A 52 -8.38 -0.26 -7.18
C GLN A 52 -8.58 -1.34 -6.11
N ARG A 53 -8.30 -1.04 -4.83
CA ARG A 53 -8.58 -1.98 -3.72
C ARG A 53 -10.07 -2.27 -3.59
N GLU A 54 -10.93 -1.26 -3.72
CA GLU A 54 -12.40 -1.40 -3.72
C GLU A 54 -12.91 -2.27 -4.88
N GLN A 55 -12.23 -2.21 -6.04
CA GLN A 55 -12.51 -3.08 -7.19
C GLN A 55 -11.97 -4.51 -7.02
N GLY A 56 -11.38 -4.85 -5.87
CA GLY A 56 -10.84 -6.17 -5.59
C GLY A 56 -9.43 -6.41 -6.14
N VAL A 57 -8.73 -5.38 -6.63
CA VAL A 57 -7.33 -5.53 -7.08
C VAL A 57 -6.47 -5.86 -5.85
N PRO A 58 -5.75 -7.00 -5.84
CA PRO A 58 -4.87 -7.35 -4.73
C PRO A 58 -3.78 -6.32 -4.48
N PHE A 59 -3.44 -6.06 -3.22
CA PHE A 59 -2.38 -5.12 -2.85
C PHE A 59 -1.03 -5.45 -3.51
N ALA A 60 -0.70 -6.73 -3.68
CA ALA A 60 0.55 -7.15 -4.31
C ALA A 60 0.73 -6.60 -5.73
N TYR A 61 -0.35 -6.46 -6.50
CA TYR A 61 -0.29 -5.86 -7.83
C TYR A 61 -0.15 -4.33 -7.78
N LEU A 62 -0.60 -3.69 -6.70
CA LEU A 62 -0.39 -2.26 -6.49
C LEU A 62 1.06 -1.97 -6.08
N SER A 63 1.59 -2.74 -5.13
CA SER A 63 3.00 -2.65 -4.71
C SER A 63 3.99 -3.14 -5.77
N GLY A 64 3.51 -3.94 -6.73
CA GLY A 64 4.33 -4.60 -7.74
C GLY A 64 5.28 -5.66 -7.15
N LYS A 65 5.09 -6.01 -5.87
CA LYS A 65 5.97 -6.91 -5.12
C LYS A 65 5.18 -7.79 -4.15
N LYS A 66 5.62 -9.03 -3.99
CA LYS A 66 5.10 -9.99 -3.01
C LYS A 66 6.25 -10.75 -2.37
N GLY A 67 6.32 -10.72 -1.05
CA GLY A 67 7.17 -11.64 -0.29
C GLY A 67 6.63 -13.07 -0.39
N PHE A 68 7.52 -14.01 -0.69
CA PHE A 68 7.26 -15.45 -0.72
C PHE A 68 8.53 -16.18 -0.24
N TYR A 69 8.42 -17.03 0.77
CA TYR A 69 9.56 -17.42 1.61
C TYR A 69 10.36 -16.20 2.12
N HIS A 70 11.69 -16.18 1.94
CA HIS A 70 12.60 -15.12 2.39
C HIS A 70 12.98 -14.16 1.23
N LEU A 71 12.21 -14.19 0.14
CA LEU A 71 12.50 -13.48 -1.09
C LEU A 71 11.36 -12.54 -1.48
N ASP A 72 11.72 -11.38 -2.00
CA ASP A 72 10.78 -10.43 -2.61
C ASP A 72 10.69 -10.67 -4.12
N PHE A 73 9.51 -11.09 -4.58
CA PHE A 73 9.25 -11.27 -6.00
C PHE A 73 8.56 -10.05 -6.58
N LYS A 74 8.97 -9.66 -7.79
CA LYS A 74 8.20 -8.72 -8.61
C LYS A 74 6.95 -9.44 -9.11
N VAL A 75 5.78 -8.84 -8.87
CA VAL A 75 4.50 -9.36 -9.37
C VAL A 75 3.86 -8.31 -10.28
N THR A 76 3.24 -8.77 -11.36
CA THR A 76 2.44 -7.97 -12.29
C THR A 76 1.04 -8.56 -12.42
N LYS A 77 0.15 -7.85 -13.10
CA LYS A 77 -1.22 -8.34 -13.36
C LYS A 77 -1.25 -9.65 -14.16
N ASP A 78 -0.18 -9.95 -14.88
CA ASP A 78 0.00 -11.16 -15.70
C ASP A 78 0.59 -12.34 -14.92
N THR A 79 0.94 -12.14 -13.64
CA THR A 79 1.55 -13.18 -12.79
C THR A 79 0.58 -13.61 -11.69
N LEU A 80 0.56 -14.91 -11.37
CA LEU A 80 -0.12 -15.39 -10.17
C LEU A 80 0.60 -14.87 -8.93
N ILE A 81 -0.17 -14.35 -7.96
CA ILE A 81 0.36 -13.93 -6.65
C ILE A 81 0.72 -15.20 -5.86
N PRO A 82 1.99 -15.40 -5.47
CA PRO A 82 2.39 -16.54 -4.66
C PRO A 82 1.60 -16.61 -3.35
N ARG A 83 1.13 -17.80 -2.99
CA ARG A 83 0.35 -18.03 -1.77
C ARG A 83 1.12 -18.90 -0.78
N PRO A 84 1.09 -18.59 0.53
CA PRO A 84 1.82 -19.36 1.53
C PRO A 84 1.36 -20.82 1.63
N GLU A 85 0.16 -21.15 1.13
CA GLU A 85 -0.36 -22.53 1.08
C GLU A 85 0.47 -23.46 0.19
N THR A 86 1.32 -22.92 -0.70
CA THR A 86 2.27 -23.69 -1.51
C THR A 86 3.63 -23.87 -0.85
N GLU A 87 3.81 -23.46 0.41
CA GLU A 87 5.07 -23.56 1.16
C GLU A 87 5.27 -24.89 1.92
N LEU A 88 4.47 -25.92 1.63
CA LEU A 88 4.48 -27.25 2.29
C LEU A 88 5.82 -27.99 2.21
#